data_AF-A0A661X352-F1
#
_entry.id   AF-A0A661X352-F1
#
_cell.length_a   1.000
_cell.length_b   1.000
_cell.length_c   1.000
_cell.angle_alpha   90.00
_cell.angle_beta   90.00
_cell.angle_gamma   90.00
#
_symmetry.space_group_name_H-M   'P 1'
#
loop_
_entity.id
_entity.type
_entity.pdbx_description
1 polymer ?
#
loop_
_entity_poly.entity_id
_entity_poly.type
_entity_poly.pdbx_seq_one_letter_code
_entity_poly.pdbx_strand_id
1 'polypeptide(L)'
;MQEKFRKSVDKLRDQVNQIDASKKDVKAEMNQLLDDLEHQMQHPEDNDHLEKLNGKLSSLIAKFELEHPGLAETLNELMVILSNMGI
;
A
#
# COMPACT_ATOMS: atom_id res chain seq x y z
N MET A 1 -17.19 -0.76 -1.52
CA MET A 1 -15.82 -0.77 -2.10
C MET A 1 -14.84 -0.05 -1.19
N GLN A 2 -15.13 1.18 -0.76
CA GLN A 2 -14.29 1.95 0.17
C GLN A 2 -14.01 1.25 1.52
N GLU A 3 -14.97 0.51 2.09
CA GLU A 3 -14.75 -0.18 3.38
C GLU A 3 -13.69 -1.29 3.29
N LYS A 4 -13.59 -1.98 2.15
CA LYS A 4 -12.55 -3.02 1.93
C LYS A 4 -11.17 -2.37 1.83
N PHE A 5 -11.07 -1.31 1.04
CA PHE A 5 -9.82 -0.57 0.90
C PHE A 5 -9.31 -0.04 2.25
N ARG A 6 -10.20 0.57 3.03
CA ARG A 6 -9.86 1.07 4.36
C ARG A 6 -9.42 -0.04 5.33
N LYS A 7 -10.05 -1.21 5.28
CA LYS A 7 -9.63 -2.39 6.06
C LYS A 7 -8.23 -2.88 5.63
N SER A 8 -7.94 -2.90 4.33
CA SER A 8 -6.62 -3.28 3.82
C SER A 8 -5.54 -2.27 4.20
N VAL A 9 -5.83 -0.97 4.17
CA VAL A 9 -4.91 0.08 4.65
C VAL A 9 -4.64 -0.05 6.15
N ASP A 10 -5.67 -0.31 6.96
CA ASP A 10 -5.50 -0.49 8.40
C ASP A 10 -4.70 -1.77 8.74
N LYS A 11 -4.95 -2.87 8.01
CA LYS A 11 -4.15 -4.10 8.08
C LYS A 11 -2.68 -3.83 7.72
N LEU A 12 -2.42 -3.10 6.64
CA LEU A 12 -1.07 -2.73 6.25
C LEU A 12 -0.41 -1.89 7.35
N ARG A 13 -1.12 -0.93 7.94
CA ARG A 13 -0.60 -0.10 9.03
C ARG A 13 -0.25 -0.90 10.28
N ASP A 14 -1.05 -1.90 10.64
CA ASP A 14 -0.71 -2.79 11.76
C ASP A 14 0.56 -3.58 11.46
N GLN A 15 0.65 -4.18 10.27
CA GLN A 15 1.82 -4.94 9.84
C GLN A 15 3.08 -4.06 9.80
N VAL A 16 2.97 -2.81 9.34
CA VAL A 16 4.06 -1.82 9.32
C VAL A 16 4.50 -1.43 10.73
N ASN A 17 3.58 -1.40 11.69
CA ASN A 17 3.94 -1.19 13.09
C ASN A 17 4.65 -2.39 13.71
N GLN A 18 4.37 -3.60 13.20
CA GLN A 18 5.06 -4.83 13.60
C GLN A 18 6.42 -5.02 12.90
N ILE A 19 6.76 -4.21 11.88
CA ILE A 19 8.09 -4.23 11.29
C ILE A 19 9.12 -3.85 12.35
N ASP A 20 10.16 -4.67 12.40
CA ASP A 20 11.28 -4.53 13.33
C ASP A 20 11.80 -3.09 13.40
N ALA A 21 12.00 -2.57 14.61
CA ALA A 21 12.44 -1.18 14.82
C ALA A 21 13.82 -0.89 14.21
N SER A 22 14.57 -1.95 13.87
CA SER A 22 15.84 -1.91 13.17
C SER A 22 15.69 -1.56 11.68
N LYS A 23 14.54 -1.84 11.06
CA LYS A 23 14.24 -1.53 9.64
C LYS A 23 13.51 -0.19 9.50
N LYS A 24 14.10 0.88 10.07
CA LYS A 24 13.52 2.24 10.04
C LYS A 24 13.26 2.76 8.63
N ASP A 25 14.14 2.44 7.68
CA ASP A 25 14.04 2.82 6.27
C ASP A 25 12.78 2.23 5.61
N VAL A 26 12.58 0.93 5.76
CA VAL A 26 11.39 0.20 5.31
C VAL A 26 10.12 0.76 5.97
N LYS A 27 10.17 1.05 7.28
CA LYS A 27 9.03 1.64 7.99
C LYS A 27 8.70 3.03 7.45
N ALA A 28 9.69 3.84 7.08
CA ALA A 28 9.47 5.15 6.48
C ALA A 28 8.85 5.05 5.09
N GLU A 29 9.37 4.17 4.21
CA GLU A 29 8.79 3.91 2.89
C GLU A 29 7.34 3.43 2.99
N MET A 30 7.05 2.52 3.92
CA MET A 30 5.68 2.02 4.13
C MET A 30 4.73 3.10 4.67
N ASN A 31 5.19 3.99 5.55
CA ASN A 31 4.38 5.12 6.02
C ASN A 31 4.10 6.12 4.89
N GLN A 32 5.07 6.37 4.01
CA GLN A 32 4.85 7.17 2.81
C GLN A 32 3.82 6.52 1.89
N LEU A 33 3.89 5.20 1.69
CA LEU A 33 2.90 4.49 0.89
C LEU A 33 1.49 4.56 1.50
N LEU A 34 1.37 4.44 2.82
CA LEU A 34 0.08 4.60 3.52
C LEU A 34 -0.51 5.99 3.28
N ASP A 35 0.31 7.04 3.36
CA ASP A 35 -0.10 8.42 3.09
C ASP A 35 -0.56 8.59 1.62
N ASP A 36 0.22 8.07 0.66
CA ASP A 36 -0.16 8.03 -0.75
C ASP A 36 -1.51 7.29 -0.99
N LEU A 37 -1.74 6.17 -0.29
CA LEU A 37 -2.99 5.39 -0.37
C LEU A 37 -4.17 6.15 0.24
N GLU A 38 -3.96 6.85 1.36
CA GLU A 38 -4.97 7.71 1.99
C GLU A 38 -5.33 8.90 1.09
N HIS A 39 -4.34 9.50 0.45
CA HIS A 39 -4.54 10.55 -0.55
C HIS A 39 -5.39 10.06 -1.73
N GLN A 40 -5.04 8.91 -2.32
CA GLN A 40 -5.82 8.33 -3.43
C GLN A 40 -7.26 7.98 -3.01
N MET A 41 -7.47 7.61 -1.74
CA MET A 41 -8.81 7.37 -1.19
C MET A 41 -9.68 8.63 -1.17
N GLN A 42 -9.06 9.78 -0.87
CA GLN A 42 -9.73 11.07 -0.80
C GLN A 42 -9.89 11.69 -2.20
N HIS A 43 -8.96 11.39 -3.11
CA HIS A 43 -8.91 11.91 -4.48
C HIS A 43 -8.89 10.77 -5.52
N PRO A 44 -9.96 9.96 -5.62
CA PRO A 44 -9.99 8.82 -6.54
C PRO A 44 -9.94 9.21 -8.02
N GLU A 45 -10.23 10.47 -8.35
CA GLU A 45 -10.14 11.05 -9.70
C GLU A 45 -8.70 11.43 -10.12
N ASP A 46 -7.75 11.41 -9.18
CA ASP A 46 -6.34 11.68 -9.45
C ASP A 46 -5.68 10.45 -10.10
N ASN A 47 -5.80 10.36 -11.41
CA ASN A 47 -5.27 9.25 -12.19
C ASN A 47 -3.73 9.27 -12.27
N ASP A 48 -3.11 10.45 -12.21
CA ASP A 48 -1.64 10.58 -12.23
C ASP A 48 -1.02 10.04 -10.92
N HIS A 49 -1.65 10.36 -9.79
CA HIS A 49 -1.30 9.79 -8.49
C HIS A 49 -1.54 8.28 -8.44
N LEU A 50 -2.67 7.81 -8.99
CA LEU A 50 -2.98 6.38 -9.10
C LEU A 50 -1.91 5.60 -9.88
N GLU A 51 -1.46 6.12 -11.02
CA GLU A 51 -0.44 5.47 -11.85
C GLU A 51 0.90 5.36 -11.10
N LYS A 52 1.33 6.45 -10.45
CA LYS A 52 2.54 6.48 -9.61
C LYS A 52 2.43 5.51 -8.44
N LEU A 53 1.27 5.43 -7.81
CA LEU A 53 0.99 4.55 -6.68
C LEU A 53 1.05 3.07 -7.10
N ASN A 54 0.47 2.72 -8.26
CA ASN A 54 0.55 1.37 -8.82
C ASN A 54 2.01 0.96 -9.14
N GLY A 55 2.82 1.89 -9.66
CA GLY A 55 4.24 1.68 -9.87
C GLY A 55 4.99 1.41 -8.56
N LYS A 56 4.78 2.27 -7.55
CA LYS A 56 5.38 2.10 -6.21
C LYS A 56 4.95 0.78 -5.57
N LEU A 57 3.66 0.44 -5.60
CA LEU A 57 3.12 -0.81 -5.06
C LEU A 57 3.80 -2.03 -5.71
N SER A 58 3.92 -2.05 -7.04
CA SER A 58 4.57 -3.14 -7.78
C SER A 58 6.03 -3.33 -7.35
N SER A 59 6.80 -2.24 -7.24
CA SER A 59 8.19 -2.31 -6.78
C SER A 59 8.31 -2.79 -5.33
N LEU A 60 7.42 -2.33 -4.45
CA LEU A 60 7.43 -2.72 -3.04
C LEU A 60 6.98 -4.17 -2.85
N ILE A 61 5.99 -4.66 -3.60
CA ILE A 61 5.59 -6.07 -3.59
C ILE A 61 6.80 -6.94 -3.94
N ALA A 62 7.48 -6.65 -5.05
CA ALA A 62 8.66 -7.41 -5.45
C ALA A 62 9.78 -7.38 -4.40
N LYS A 63 9.94 -6.25 -3.69
CA LYS A 63 10.91 -6.10 -2.59
C LYS A 63 10.50 -6.93 -1.36
N PHE A 64 9.22 -6.96 -1.01
CA PHE A 64 8.71 -7.63 0.19
C PHE A 64 8.29 -9.08 -0.01
N GLU A 65 8.13 -9.58 -1.24
CA GLU A 65 7.75 -10.97 -1.52
C GLU A 65 8.67 -11.99 -0.84
N LEU A 66 9.95 -11.66 -0.70
CA LEU A 66 10.95 -12.52 -0.06
C LEU A 66 11.15 -12.23 1.43
N GLU A 67 11.12 -10.95 1.82
CA GLU A 67 11.45 -10.53 3.19
C GLU A 67 10.25 -10.49 4.14
N HIS A 68 9.07 -10.15 3.61
CA HIS A 68 7.83 -9.92 4.37
C HIS A 68 6.62 -10.34 3.54
N PRO A 69 6.40 -11.65 3.35
CA PRO A 69 5.34 -12.16 2.47
C PRO A 69 3.93 -11.67 2.87
N GLY A 70 3.70 -11.47 4.17
CA GLY A 70 2.43 -10.92 4.66
C GLY A 70 2.19 -9.45 4.26
N LEU A 71 3.25 -8.64 4.12
CA LEU A 71 3.11 -7.26 3.61
C LEU A 71 2.85 -7.29 2.11
N ALA A 72 3.60 -8.10 1.36
CA ALA A 72 3.42 -8.26 -0.08
C ALA A 72 1.98 -8.67 -0.44
N GLU A 73 1.39 -9.59 0.33
CA GLU A 73 -0.01 -10.00 0.16
C GLU A 73 -0.98 -8.81 0.32
N THR A 74 -0.87 -8.05 1.42
CA THR A 74 -1.75 -6.89 1.66
C THR A 74 -1.56 -5.80 0.60
N LEU A 75 -0.32 -5.57 0.14
CA LEU A 75 -0.04 -4.62 -0.94
C LEU A 75 -0.66 -5.05 -2.28
N ASN A 76 -0.62 -6.35 -2.58
CA ASN A 76 -1.26 -6.90 -3.77
C ASN A 76 -2.80 -6.78 -3.70
N GLU A 77 -3.40 -7.05 -2.54
CA GLU A 77 -4.82 -6.79 -2.32
C GLU A 77 -5.18 -5.31 -2.57
N LEU A 78 -4.36 -4.38 -2.07
CA LEU A 78 -4.56 -2.94 -2.27
C LEU A 78 -4.48 -2.56 -3.76
N MET A 79 -3.50 -3.09 -4.50
CA MET A 79 -3.36 -2.87 -5.94
C MET A 79 -4.59 -3.35 -6.72
N VAL A 80 -5.12 -4.53 -6.39
CA VAL A 80 -6.34 -5.05 -7.02
C VAL A 80 -7.55 -4.18 -6.68
N ILE A 81 -7.66 -3.68 -5.45
CA ILE A 81 -8.77 -2.80 -5.07
C ILE A 81 -8.67 -1.44 -5.76
N LEU A 82 -7.46 -0.87 -5.90
CA LEU A 82 -7.20 0.36 -6.64
C LEU A 82 -7.48 0.21 -8.14
N SER A 83 -7.09 -0.92 -8.72
CA SER A 83 -7.37 -1.23 -10.13
C SER A 83 -8.87 -1.33 -10.40
N ASN A 84 -9.63 -1.85 -9.43
CA ASN A 84 -11.10 -1.86 -9.47
C ASN A 84 -11.75 -0.49 -9.17
N MET A 85 -11.00 0.53 -8.76
CA MET A 85 -11.51 1.90 -8.55
C MET A 85 -11.28 2.82 -9.76
N GLY A 86 -10.26 2.56 -10.57
CA GLY A 86 -9.89 3.39 -11.73
C GLY A 86 -10.41 2.91 -13.09
N ILE A 87 -11.08 1.76 -13.18
CA ILE A 87 -11.69 1.20 -14.40
C ILE A 87 -13.02 0.52 -14.07
#